data_AF-A0A447GEQ2-F1
#
_entry.id   AF-A0A447GEQ2-F1
#
_cell.length_a   1.000
_cell.length_b   1.000
_cell.length_c   1.000
_cell.angle_alpha   90.00
_cell.angle_beta   90.00
_cell.angle_gamma   90.00
#
_symmetry.space_group_name_H-M   'P 1'
#
loop_
_entity.id
_entity.type
_entity.pdbx_description
1 polymer ?
#
loop_
_entity_poly.entity_id
_entity_poly.type
_entity_poly.pdbx_seq_one_letter_code
_entity_poly.pdbx_strand_id
1 'polypeptide(L)' 'MESVGDPFDLTRFVDAQAPMYRDVVAERRGGRKVSHWMWIIFPQLRGLGRSPMAVRYDIASIEETRV' A
#
# COMPACT_ATOMS: atom_id res chain seq x y z
N MET A 1 19.03 7.86 1.49
CA MET A 1 19.51 8.15 0.13
C MET A 1 18.32 7.92 -0.77
N GLU A 2 17.61 8.98 -1.13
CA GLU A 2 16.47 8.90 -2.05
C GLU A 2 16.97 8.21 -3.32
N SER A 3 16.29 7.14 -3.73
CA SER A 3 16.69 6.45 -4.94
C SER A 3 16.35 7.38 -6.12
N VAL A 4 17.35 7.61 -6.98
CA VAL A 4 17.19 8.40 -8.20
C VAL A 4 16.26 7.61 -9.13
N GLY A 5 14.95 7.75 -8.94
CA GLY A 5 13.93 6.98 -9.65
C GLY A 5 12.65 6.73 -8.84
N ASP A 6 12.73 6.79 -7.51
CA ASP A 6 11.57 6.59 -6.63
C ASP A 6 11.40 7.75 -5.64
N PRO A 7 10.99 8.95 -6.13
CA PRO A 7 10.84 10.15 -5.29
C PRO A 7 9.74 10.01 -4.24
N PHE A 8 8.86 9.02 -4.37
CA PHE A 8 7.75 8.77 -3.46
C PHE A 8 7.94 7.51 -2.61
N ASP A 9 9.07 6.81 -2.70
CA ASP A 9 9.31 5.53 -2.01
C ASP A 9 8.21 4.49 -2.29
N LEU A 10 7.74 4.39 -3.54
CA LEU A 10 6.73 3.43 -4.01
C LEU A 10 7.18 1.98 -3.82
N THR A 11 8.50 1.74 -3.77
CA THR A 11 9.09 0.43 -3.46
C THR A 11 8.56 -0.13 -2.14
N ARG A 12 8.22 0.73 -1.16
CA ARG A 12 7.59 0.30 0.10
C ARG A 12 6.31 -0.51 -0.10
N PHE A 13 5.52 -0.19 -1.13
CA PHE A 13 4.32 -0.96 -1.45
C PHE A 13 4.67 -2.29 -2.09
N VAL A 14 5.61 -2.30 -3.05
CA VAL A 14 6.03 -3.52 -3.74
C VAL A 14 6.58 -4.55 -2.76
N ASP A 15 7.48 -4.13 -1.88
CA ASP A 15 8.10 -4.98 -0.87
C ASP A 15 7.06 -5.55 0.10
N ALA A 16 6.10 -4.71 0.53
CA ALA A 16 5.03 -5.14 1.40
C ALA A 16 4.04 -6.10 0.71
N GLN A 17 3.82 -5.93 -0.60
CA GLN A 17 2.93 -6.79 -1.38
C GLN A 17 3.56 -8.16 -1.66
N ALA A 18 4.86 -8.22 -1.93
CA ALA A 18 5.57 -9.43 -2.37
C ALA A 18 5.23 -10.71 -1.58
N PRO A 19 5.25 -10.72 -0.23
CA PRO A 19 4.96 -11.95 0.53
C PRO A 19 3.46 -12.32 0.59
N MET A 20 2.54 -11.39 0.30
CA MET A 20 1.10 -11.58 0.56
C MET A 20 0.21 -11.46 -0.68
N TYR A 21 0.76 -11.06 -1.83
CA TYR A 21 -0.03 -10.75 -3.02
C TYR A 21 -0.86 -11.93 -3.52
N ARG A 22 -0.31 -13.15 -3.42
CA ARG A 22 -1.04 -14.38 -3.79
C ARG A 22 -2.30 -14.58 -2.95
N ASP A 23 -2.21 -14.33 -1.65
CA ASP A 23 -3.34 -14.49 -0.72
C ASP A 23 -4.38 -13.40 -0.95
N VAL A 24 -3.93 -12.16 -1.20
CA VAL A 24 -4.82 -11.05 -1.57
C VAL A 24 -5.67 -11.41 -2.78
N VAL A 25 -5.05 -11.95 -3.84
CA VAL A 25 -5.76 -12.35 -5.06
C VAL A 25 -6.76 -13.47 -4.77
N ALA A 26 -6.39 -14.46 -3.96
CA ALA A 26 -7.28 -15.55 -3.57
C ALA A 26 -8.49 -15.04 -2.77
N GLU A 27 -8.26 -14.21 -1.75
CA GLU A 27 -9.31 -13.60 -0.93
C GLU A 27 -10.25 -12.71 -1.74
N ARG A 28 -9.69 -11.93 -2.67
CA ARG A 28 -10.48 -11.08 -3.57
C ARG A 28 -11.34 -11.87 -4.53
N ARG A 29 -10.82 -12.98 -5.09
CA ARG A 29 -11.61 -13.89 -5.94
C ARG A 29 -12.66 -14.64 -5.13
N GLY A 30 -12.35 -14.96 -3.87
CA GLY A 30 -13.29 -15.57 -2.92
C GLY A 30 -14.32 -14.61 -2.34
N GLY A 31 -14.28 -13.32 -2.69
CA GLY A 31 -15.26 -12.31 -2.26
C GLY A 31 -15.20 -11.96 -0.77
N ARG A 32 -14.19 -12.44 -0.03
CA ARG A 32 -14.07 -12.21 1.41
C ARG A 32 -12.64 -11.92 1.79
N LYS A 33 -12.41 -10.70 2.29
CA LYS A 33 -11.14 -10.32 2.92
C LYS A 33 -11.04 -10.94 4.31
N VAL A 34 -9.91 -11.58 4.58
CA VAL A 34 -9.59 -12.25 5.86
C VAL A 34 -8.29 -11.70 6.43
N SER A 35 -7.27 -11.45 5.60
CA SER A 35 -5.95 -11.04 6.06
C SER A 35 -5.75 -9.51 6.10
N HIS A 36 -4.68 -9.06 6.76
CA HIS A 36 -4.39 -7.64 7.02
C HIS A 36 -3.59 -6.96 5.90
N TRP A 37 -4.21 -6.69 4.75
CA TRP A 37 -3.54 -6.11 3.59
C TRP A 37 -4.15 -4.79 3.06
N MET A 38 -5.16 -4.23 3.73
CA MET A 38 -5.93 -3.09 3.17
C MET A 38 -5.04 -1.89 2.87
N TRP A 39 -4.21 -1.47 3.82
CA TRP A 39 -3.36 -0.28 3.68
C TRP A 39 -2.34 -0.39 2.54
N ILE A 40 -1.96 -1.61 2.18
CA ILE A 40 -0.89 -1.90 1.23
C ILE A 40 -1.45 -2.07 -0.20
N ILE A 41 -2.64 -2.66 -0.33
CA ILE A 41 -3.29 -2.96 -1.62
C ILE A 41 -4.23 -1.84 -2.06
N PHE A 42 -4.91 -1.20 -1.11
CA PHE A 42 -5.78 -0.04 -1.34
C PHE A 42 -5.39 1.07 -0.36
N PRO A 43 -4.23 1.71 -0.59
CA PRO A 43 -3.76 2.81 0.24
C PRO A 43 -4.72 4.00 0.18
N GLN A 44 -4.70 4.79 1.25
CA GLN A 44 -5.56 5.96 1.41
C GLN A 44 -4.73 7.23 1.50
N LEU A 45 -5.36 8.38 1.27
CA LEU A 45 -4.71 9.68 1.48
C LEU A 45 -4.27 9.85 2.94
N ARG A 46 -3.14 10.53 3.10
CA ARG A 46 -2.60 10.93 4.40
C ARG A 46 -3.64 11.60 5.27
N GLY A 47 -3.65 11.21 6.55
CA GLY A 47 -4.52 11.79 7.58
C GLY A 47 -5.90 11.13 7.72
N LEU A 48 -6.31 10.26 6.80
CA LEU A 48 -7.57 9.53 6.93
C LEU A 48 -7.50 8.41 7.98
N GLY A 49 -6.35 7.73 8.08
CA GLY A 49 -6.09 6.72 9.10
C GLY A 49 -5.06 7.19 10.13
N ARG A 50 -5.17 6.69 11.36
CA ARG A 50 -4.27 7.04 12.48
C ARG A 50 -3.44 5.87 12.99
N SER A 51 -3.65 4.66 12.47
CA SER A 51 -2.85 3.50 12.87
C SER A 51 -1.44 3.59 12.28
N PRO A 52 -0.41 2.98 12.92
CA PRO A 52 0.95 2.98 12.38
C PRO A 52 1.04 2.44 10.94
N MET A 53 0.21 1.45 10.59
CA MET A 53 0.12 0.91 9.23
C MET A 53 -0.54 1.90 8.26
N ALA A 54 -1.55 2.64 8.71
CA ALA A 54 -2.19 3.65 7.89
C ALA A 54 -1.26 4.82 7.58
N VAL A 55 -0.42 5.23 8.54
CA VAL A 55 0.57 6.30 8.34
C VAL A 55 1.73 5.81 7.46
N ARG A 56 2.23 4.59 7.68
CA ARG A 56 3.34 4.03 6.88
C ARG A 56 2.99 3.88 5.40
N TYR A 57 1.75 3.52 5.09
CA TYR A 57 1.28 3.26 3.73
C TYR A 57 0.26 4.31 3.26
N ASP A 58 0.31 5.52 3.83
CA ASP A 58 -0.48 6.62 3.27
C ASP A 58 0.12 7.15 1.97
N ILE A 59 -0.76 7.75 1.17
CA ILE A 59 -0.40 8.53 -0.02
C ILE A 59 -0.28 10.00 0.41
N ALA A 60 0.89 10.58 0.16
CA ALA A 60 1.26 11.93 0.55
C ALA A 60 0.51 13.02 -0.22
N SER A 61 0.28 12.78 -1.52
CA SER A 61 -0.27 13.79 -2.42
C SER A 61 -0.92 13.17 -3.67
N ILE A 62 -1.56 14.01 -4.49
CA ILE A 62 -2.16 13.57 -5.75
C ILE A 62 -1.07 13.17 -6.76
N GLU A 63 0.07 13.82 -6.74
CA GLU A 63 1.22 13.51 -7.61
C GLU A 63 1.68 12.07 -7.39
N GLU A 64 1.75 11.62 -6.14
CA GLU A 64 2.10 10.23 -5.81
C GLU A 64 1.12 9.21 -6.41
N THR A 65 -0.16 9.55 -6.57
CA THR A 65 -1.16 8.65 -7.19
C THR A 65 -1.00 8.47 -8.70
N ARG A 66 -0.21 9.32 -9.35
CA ARG A 66 -0.13 9.43 -10.82
C ARG A 66 1.12 8.80 -11.42
N VAL A 67 2.07 8.40 -10.58
CA VAL A 67 3.34 7.79 -10.98
C VAL A 67 3.21 6.27 -10.91
#